data_AF-A0A2K3NFB4-F1
#
_entry.id   AF-A0A2K3NFB4-F1
#
_cell.length_a   1.000
_cell.length_b   1.000
_cell.length_c   1.000
_cell.angle_alpha   90.00
_cell.angle_beta   90.00
_cell.angle_gamma   90.00
#
_symmetry.space_group_name_H-M   'P 1'
#
loop_
_entity.id
_entity.type
_entity.pdbx_description
1 polymer ?
#
loop_
_entity_poly.entity_id
_entity_poly.type
_entity_poly.pdbx_seq_one_letter_code
_entity_poly.pdbx_strand_id
1 'polypeptide(L)'
;RDVDFEVIVVDDGSPDGTQDVVKQLQQVYGEDRILLRARPRKMGLGTAYIHGMKHASGNFVVIMDADLSHHPKYLPGFIRKQLETGADIVTGTRYVKGGGVHGWNLMRKLTSRGANVLAQTLLWPGVSDLTGSFRLYRKSVLEDIISCCVSKGYVFQMEMIVRASRKGYHIEEVPITFVDRVYGSSKLGGSEIVEYLKGLVYLLMTT
;
A
#
# COMPACT_ATOMS: atom_id res chain seq x y z
N ARG A 1 5.02 19.27 13.98
CA ARG A 1 5.21 20.14 12.80
C ARG A 1 4.05 19.88 11.89
N ASP A 2 3.33 20.91 11.47
CA ASP A 2 2.29 20.77 10.45
C ASP A 2 2.97 20.38 9.14
N VAL A 3 2.47 19.31 8.52
CA VAL A 3 2.93 18.80 7.24
C VAL A 3 1.88 19.23 6.24
N ASP A 4 2.28 19.93 5.20
CA ASP A 4 1.37 20.26 4.11
C ASP A 4 1.08 19.00 3.29
N PHE A 5 -0.19 18.80 2.94
CA PHE A 5 -0.64 17.57 2.28
C PHE A 5 -1.84 17.81 1.38
N GLU A 6 -1.96 16.94 0.39
CA GLU A 6 -3.10 16.81 -0.50
C GLU A 6 -3.58 15.35 -0.49
N VAL A 7 -4.85 15.13 -0.82
CA VAL A 7 -5.45 13.79 -0.92
C VAL A 7 -5.92 13.59 -2.36
N ILE A 8 -5.33 12.60 -3.04
CA ILE A 8 -5.67 12.26 -4.41
C ILE A 8 -6.52 11.00 -4.42
N VAL A 9 -7.79 11.15 -4.78
CA VAL A 9 -8.72 10.03 -4.94
C VAL A 9 -8.72 9.60 -6.39
N VAL A 10 -8.15 8.42 -6.68
CA VAL A 10 -8.20 7.81 -8.01
C VAL A 10 -9.38 6.86 -8.06
N ASP A 11 -10.39 7.20 -8.87
CA ASP A 11 -11.63 6.42 -9.00
C ASP A 11 -11.70 5.74 -10.37
N ASP A 12 -12.14 4.48 -10.40
CA ASP A 12 -12.18 3.62 -11.60
C ASP A 12 -13.57 3.53 -12.24
N GLY A 13 -14.35 4.60 -12.12
CA GLY A 13 -15.73 4.65 -12.60
C GLY A 13 -16.67 3.92 -11.65
N SER A 14 -16.53 4.17 -10.33
CA SER A 14 -17.34 3.49 -9.33
C SER A 14 -18.83 3.85 -9.49
N PRO A 15 -19.74 2.86 -9.51
CA PRO A 15 -21.17 3.11 -9.72
C PRO A 15 -21.93 3.50 -8.44
N ASP A 16 -21.24 3.59 -7.31
CA ASP A 16 -21.80 3.72 -5.96
C ASP A 16 -21.87 5.18 -5.45
N GLY A 17 -21.64 6.15 -6.32
CA GLY A 17 -21.65 7.57 -5.96
C GLY A 17 -20.36 8.08 -5.32
N THR A 18 -19.27 7.29 -5.30
CA THR A 18 -17.96 7.71 -4.77
C THR A 18 -17.52 9.08 -5.29
N GLN A 19 -17.65 9.33 -6.60
CA GLN A 19 -17.24 10.61 -7.19
C GLN A 19 -18.04 11.79 -6.66
N ASP A 20 -19.33 11.62 -6.37
CA ASP A 20 -20.18 12.69 -5.86
C ASP A 20 -19.84 13.03 -4.42
N VAL A 21 -19.51 12.01 -3.60
CA VAL A 21 -19.00 12.22 -2.24
C VAL A 21 -17.67 12.98 -2.28
N VAL A 22 -16.76 12.63 -3.19
CA VAL A 22 -15.48 13.37 -3.31
C VAL A 22 -15.72 14.82 -3.71
N LYS A 23 -16.63 15.10 -4.65
CA LYS A 23 -17.00 16.48 -5.02
C LYS A 23 -17.58 17.27 -3.85
N GLN A 24 -18.42 16.64 -3.01
CA GLN A 24 -18.91 17.28 -1.78
C GLN A 24 -17.77 17.60 -0.82
N LEU A 25 -16.81 16.68 -0.65
CA LEU A 25 -15.62 16.91 0.18
C LEU A 25 -14.75 18.04 -0.39
N GLN A 26 -14.64 18.17 -1.70
CA GLN A 26 -13.94 19.30 -2.35
C GLN A 26 -14.57 20.65 -1.99
N GLN A 27 -15.91 20.73 -1.90
CA GLN A 27 -16.59 21.97 -1.48
C GLN A 27 -16.31 22.33 -0.02
N VAL A 28 -16.06 21.34 0.84
CA VAL A 28 -15.80 21.55 2.27
C VAL A 28 -14.32 21.85 2.54
N TYR A 29 -13.41 21.14 1.88
CA TYR A 29 -11.98 21.15 2.20
C TYR A 29 -11.10 21.86 1.16
N GLY A 30 -11.63 22.22 -0.01
CA GLY A 30 -10.92 22.84 -1.12
C GLY A 30 -10.55 21.85 -2.23
N GLU A 31 -10.66 22.29 -3.48
CA GLU A 31 -10.27 21.52 -4.68
C GLU A 31 -8.75 21.36 -4.84
N ASP A 32 -7.98 22.21 -4.16
CA ASP A 32 -6.53 22.15 -4.03
C ASP A 32 -6.07 21.11 -3.01
N ARG A 33 -6.90 20.80 -1.99
CA ARG A 33 -6.60 19.77 -0.98
C ARG A 33 -7.11 18.39 -1.34
N ILE A 34 -8.29 18.30 -1.94
CA ILE A 34 -8.92 17.04 -2.33
C ILE A 34 -8.99 16.99 -3.85
N LEU A 35 -8.26 16.07 -4.47
CA LEU A 35 -8.17 15.94 -5.92
C LEU A 35 -8.86 14.66 -6.39
N LEU A 36 -9.95 14.81 -7.13
CA LEU A 36 -10.58 13.68 -7.83
C LEU A 36 -9.88 13.41 -9.16
N ARG A 37 -9.47 12.16 -9.38
CA ARG A 37 -8.82 11.67 -10.61
C ARG A 37 -9.55 10.44 -11.13
N ALA A 38 -10.71 10.68 -11.71
CA ALA A 38 -11.57 9.65 -12.29
C ALA A 38 -10.96 9.03 -13.57
N ARG A 39 -11.17 7.73 -13.74
CA ARG A 39 -10.75 6.92 -14.88
C ARG A 39 -11.96 6.17 -15.45
N PRO A 40 -11.98 5.84 -16.74
CA PRO A 40 -13.20 5.35 -17.41
C PRO A 40 -13.66 3.97 -16.95
N ARG A 41 -12.76 3.15 -16.39
CA ARG A 41 -13.04 1.79 -15.93
C ARG A 41 -11.91 1.27 -15.03
N LYS A 42 -12.15 0.12 -14.41
CA LYS A 42 -11.13 -0.63 -13.67
C LYS A 42 -9.97 -1.06 -14.55
N MET A 43 -8.80 -0.45 -14.35
CA MET A 43 -7.57 -0.69 -15.14
C MET A 43 -6.43 -1.31 -14.32
N GLY A 44 -6.71 -1.70 -13.06
CA GLY A 44 -5.75 -2.32 -12.16
C GLY A 44 -5.09 -1.34 -11.19
N LEU A 45 -4.54 -1.89 -10.10
CA LEU A 45 -4.02 -1.12 -8.97
C LEU A 45 -2.74 -0.34 -9.32
N GLY A 46 -1.77 -0.98 -9.96
CA GLY A 46 -0.53 -0.31 -10.35
C GLY A 46 -0.76 0.88 -11.29
N THR A 47 -1.69 0.76 -12.24
CA THR A 47 -2.04 1.89 -13.12
C THR A 47 -2.73 3.02 -12.37
N ALA A 48 -3.47 2.71 -11.30
CA ALA A 48 -4.09 3.72 -10.43
C ALA A 48 -3.00 4.50 -9.68
N TYR A 49 -1.98 3.80 -9.17
CA TYR A 49 -0.85 4.43 -8.48
C TYR A 49 -0.06 5.35 -9.40
N ILE A 50 0.24 4.91 -10.63
CA ILE A 50 0.89 5.76 -11.65
C ILE A 50 0.04 7.00 -11.91
N HIS A 51 -1.27 6.83 -12.08
CA HIS A 51 -2.18 7.93 -12.35
C HIS A 51 -2.21 8.93 -11.19
N GLY A 52 -2.32 8.46 -9.95
CA GLY A 52 -2.29 9.31 -8.76
C GLY A 52 -0.95 10.03 -8.61
N MET A 53 0.16 9.31 -8.71
CA MET A 53 1.52 9.84 -8.57
C MET A 53 1.85 10.94 -9.60
N LYS A 54 1.36 10.80 -10.84
CA LYS A 54 1.51 11.85 -11.88
C LYS A 54 0.84 13.17 -11.50
N HIS A 55 -0.20 13.13 -10.67
CA HIS A 55 -0.91 14.30 -10.20
C HIS A 55 -0.48 14.76 -8.80
N ALA A 56 0.38 13.99 -8.12
CA ALA A 56 0.92 14.37 -6.83
C ALA A 56 1.93 15.52 -6.98
N SER A 57 1.73 16.60 -6.24
CA SER A 57 2.66 17.72 -6.10
C SER A 57 3.70 17.48 -5.00
N GLY A 58 3.39 16.62 -4.02
CA GLY A 58 4.26 16.31 -2.90
C GLY A 58 5.56 15.58 -3.26
N ASN A 59 6.60 15.79 -2.43
CA ASN A 59 7.90 15.07 -2.53
C ASN A 59 7.81 13.61 -2.04
N PHE A 60 6.80 13.33 -1.22
CA PHE A 60 6.50 12.01 -0.69
C PHE A 60 5.07 11.65 -1.03
N VAL A 61 4.83 10.36 -1.28
CA VAL A 61 3.52 9.81 -1.59
C VAL A 61 3.20 8.75 -0.55
N VAL A 62 2.03 8.88 0.08
CA VAL A 62 1.49 7.82 0.92
C VAL A 62 0.39 7.10 0.17
N ILE A 63 0.53 5.78 0.07
CA ILE A 63 -0.48 4.90 -0.48
C ILE A 63 -1.24 4.30 0.69
N MET A 64 -2.57 4.46 0.71
CA MET A 64 -3.44 3.90 1.74
C MET A 64 -4.77 3.43 1.15
N ASP A 65 -5.39 2.45 1.79
CA ASP A 65 -6.72 1.99 1.40
C ASP A 65 -7.80 2.95 1.94
N ALA A 66 -8.85 3.20 1.15
CA ALA A 66 -9.91 4.15 1.49
C ALA A 66 -10.95 3.61 2.50
N ASP A 67 -10.90 2.32 2.85
CA ASP A 67 -11.88 1.65 3.72
C ASP A 67 -11.57 1.75 5.23
N LEU A 68 -10.58 2.58 5.59
CA LEU A 68 -10.08 2.80 6.96
C LEU A 68 -9.46 1.58 7.65
N SER A 69 -9.28 0.45 6.95
CA SER A 69 -8.46 -0.66 7.47
C SER A 69 -7.03 -0.19 7.77
N HIS A 70 -6.56 0.79 6.98
CA HIS A 70 -5.38 1.59 7.22
C HIS A 70 -5.76 2.95 7.81
N HIS A 71 -5.70 3.06 9.14
CA HIS A 71 -6.13 4.30 9.80
C HIS A 71 -5.11 5.44 9.61
N PRO A 72 -5.52 6.65 9.18
CA PRO A 72 -4.64 7.81 9.03
C PRO A 72 -3.85 8.24 10.29
N LYS A 73 -4.24 7.78 11.49
CA LYS A 73 -3.55 8.10 12.75
C LYS A 73 -2.09 7.65 12.78
N TYR A 74 -1.71 6.71 11.92
CA TYR A 74 -0.32 6.25 11.82
C TYR A 74 0.54 7.13 10.91
N LEU A 75 -0.04 7.99 10.06
CA LEU A 75 0.71 8.87 9.16
C LEU A 75 1.78 9.72 9.88
N PRO A 76 1.51 10.34 11.05
CA PRO A 76 2.54 11.07 11.79
C PRO A 76 3.73 10.19 12.20
N GLY A 77 3.50 8.90 12.48
CA GLY A 77 4.56 7.94 12.79
C GLY A 77 5.43 7.62 11.56
N PHE A 78 4.82 7.49 10.39
CA PHE A 78 5.53 7.25 9.14
C PHE A 78 6.41 8.45 8.77
N ILE A 79 5.85 9.65 8.84
CA ILE A 79 6.57 10.90 8.57
C ILE A 79 7.71 11.09 9.55
N ARG A 80 7.46 10.86 10.86
CA ARG A 80 8.52 10.93 11.88
C ARG A 80 9.64 9.94 11.57
N LYS A 81 9.31 8.69 11.27
CA LYS A 81 10.31 7.66 10.95
C LYS A 81 11.15 8.06 9.74
N GLN A 82 10.50 8.55 8.68
CA GLN A 82 11.18 9.06 7.48
C GLN A 82 12.16 10.20 7.81
N LEU A 83 11.72 11.17 8.63
CA LEU A 83 12.56 12.30 9.02
C LEU A 83 13.74 11.89 9.91
N GLU A 84 13.56 10.88 10.77
CA GLU A 84 14.60 10.36 11.67
C GLU A 84 15.68 9.58 10.93
N THR A 85 15.29 8.74 9.96
CA THR A 85 16.21 7.77 9.34
C THR A 85 16.64 8.15 7.93
N GLY A 86 15.94 9.09 7.30
CA GLY A 86 16.14 9.42 5.89
C GLY A 86 15.56 8.39 4.92
N ALA A 87 14.82 7.39 5.41
CA ALA A 87 14.33 6.25 4.63
C ALA A 87 13.62 6.67 3.34
N ASP A 88 13.82 5.85 2.31
CA ASP A 88 13.18 5.98 1.00
C ASP A 88 11.74 5.47 1.04
N ILE A 89 11.50 4.46 1.88
CA ILE A 89 10.20 3.83 2.08
C ILE A 89 9.98 3.64 3.59
N VAL A 90 8.80 4.02 4.07
CA VAL A 90 8.32 3.63 5.40
C VAL A 90 7.07 2.79 5.23
N THR A 91 7.11 1.53 5.65
CA THR A 91 6.00 0.59 5.54
C THR A 91 5.32 0.36 6.87
N GLY A 92 3.99 0.32 6.85
CA GLY A 92 3.21 -0.20 7.96
C GLY A 92 3.40 -1.70 8.07
N THR A 93 3.58 -2.19 9.29
CA THR A 93 3.69 -3.62 9.56
C THR A 93 2.75 -4.06 10.67
N ARG A 94 2.09 -5.19 10.45
CA ARG A 94 1.23 -5.85 11.44
C ARG A 94 2.00 -6.77 12.38
N TYR A 95 3.29 -6.96 12.14
CA TYR A 95 4.03 -8.14 12.61
C TYR A 95 5.19 -7.83 13.57
N VAL A 96 5.62 -6.58 13.67
CA VAL A 96 6.59 -6.15 14.69
C VAL A 96 5.87 -5.81 16.00
N LYS A 97 6.64 -5.66 17.09
CA LYS A 97 6.10 -5.30 18.41
C LYS A 97 5.28 -4.01 18.33
N GLY A 98 4.03 -4.06 18.79
CA GLY A 98 3.08 -2.95 18.74
C GLY A 98 2.17 -2.94 17.50
N GLY A 99 2.47 -3.77 16.49
CA GLY A 99 1.58 -4.03 15.36
C GLY A 99 0.56 -5.12 15.67
N GLY A 100 -0.47 -5.23 14.83
CA GLY A 100 -1.43 -6.32 14.96
C GLY A 100 -2.56 -6.31 13.95
N VAL A 101 -3.47 -7.26 14.13
CA VAL A 101 -4.70 -7.39 13.34
C VAL A 101 -5.90 -7.53 14.28
N HIS A 102 -6.98 -6.81 13.98
CA HIS A 102 -8.24 -6.89 14.71
C HIS A 102 -9.37 -7.39 13.79
N GLY A 103 -10.26 -8.24 14.31
CA GLY A 103 -11.38 -8.83 13.55
C GLY A 103 -11.05 -10.08 12.73
N TRP A 104 -9.77 -10.47 12.61
CA TRP A 104 -9.40 -11.68 11.86
C TRP A 104 -9.66 -12.96 12.66
N ASN A 105 -10.21 -13.98 11.99
CA ASN A 105 -10.25 -15.34 12.54
C ASN A 105 -8.83 -15.97 12.58
N LEU A 106 -8.67 -17.02 13.39
CA LEU A 106 -7.36 -17.65 13.61
C LEU A 106 -6.76 -18.20 12.29
N MET A 107 -7.58 -18.81 11.43
CA MET A 107 -7.12 -19.34 10.15
C MET A 107 -6.52 -18.26 9.26
N ARG A 108 -7.19 -17.11 9.12
CA ARG A 108 -6.69 -15.97 8.33
C ARG A 108 -5.38 -15.42 8.91
N LYS A 109 -5.26 -15.34 10.24
CA LYS A 109 -4.00 -14.95 10.91
C LYS A 109 -2.87 -15.91 10.55
N LEU A 110 -3.10 -17.21 10.65
CA LEU A 110 -2.11 -18.24 10.35
C LEU A 110 -1.72 -18.23 8.87
N THR A 111 -2.68 -18.20 7.94
CA THR A 111 -2.41 -18.14 6.50
C THR A 111 -1.58 -16.91 6.14
N SER A 112 -1.95 -15.75 6.66
CA SER A 112 -1.25 -14.50 6.38
C SER A 112 0.17 -14.47 6.97
N ARG A 113 0.35 -15.01 8.18
CA ARG A 113 1.66 -15.14 8.81
C ARG A 113 2.54 -16.13 8.06
N GLY A 114 2.01 -17.28 7.67
CA GLY A 114 2.72 -18.31 6.91
C GLY A 114 3.16 -17.81 5.54
N ALA A 115 2.29 -17.10 4.82
CA ALA A 115 2.65 -16.45 3.55
C ALA A 115 3.81 -15.46 3.72
N ASN A 116 3.75 -14.58 4.73
CA ASN A 116 4.83 -13.63 5.00
C ASN A 116 6.16 -14.32 5.39
N VAL A 117 6.12 -15.36 6.23
CA VAL A 117 7.33 -16.12 6.60
C VAL A 117 7.96 -16.77 5.37
N LEU A 118 7.15 -17.37 4.50
CA LEU A 118 7.62 -17.97 3.25
C LEU A 118 8.31 -16.93 2.36
N ALA A 119 7.68 -15.78 2.16
CA ALA A 119 8.21 -14.72 1.32
C ALA A 119 9.48 -14.09 1.90
N GLN A 120 9.53 -13.88 3.22
CA GLN A 120 10.73 -13.38 3.89
C GLN A 120 11.90 -14.35 3.74
N THR A 121 11.65 -15.65 3.88
CA THR A 121 12.69 -16.66 3.81
C THR A 121 13.24 -16.80 2.39
N LEU A 122 12.36 -16.80 1.39
CA LEU A 122 12.76 -17.00 -0.01
C LEU A 122 13.34 -15.74 -0.65
N LEU A 123 12.74 -14.58 -0.41
CA LEU A 123 13.08 -13.34 -1.11
C LEU A 123 14.02 -12.43 -0.33
N TRP A 124 14.14 -12.65 0.99
CA TRP A 124 15.01 -11.91 1.93
C TRP A 124 14.95 -10.38 1.76
N PRO A 125 13.77 -9.74 1.81
CA PRO A 125 13.64 -8.31 1.54
C PRO A 125 14.06 -7.42 2.71
N GLY A 126 14.37 -7.98 3.89
CA GLY A 126 14.70 -7.22 5.09
C GLY A 126 13.52 -6.55 5.79
N VAL A 127 12.28 -6.90 5.45
CA VAL A 127 11.04 -6.36 6.06
C VAL A 127 10.11 -7.47 6.56
N SER A 128 9.31 -7.17 7.58
CA SER A 128 8.43 -8.13 8.23
C SER A 128 7.04 -8.27 7.58
N ASP A 129 6.59 -7.28 6.82
CA ASP A 129 5.27 -7.29 6.16
C ASP A 129 5.37 -6.98 4.67
N LEU A 130 5.35 -8.02 3.84
CA LEU A 130 5.43 -7.87 2.39
C LEU A 130 4.07 -7.58 1.75
N THR A 131 3.00 -7.70 2.52
CA THR A 131 1.65 -7.79 1.97
C THR A 131 0.73 -6.65 2.35
N GLY A 132 1.18 -5.77 3.26
CA GLY A 132 0.57 -4.48 3.50
C GLY A 132 0.81 -3.49 2.35
N SER A 133 -0.20 -2.69 2.02
CA SER A 133 -0.11 -1.62 1.01
C SER A 133 0.14 -0.24 1.63
N PHE A 134 -0.02 -0.09 2.95
CA PHE A 134 0.10 1.19 3.64
C PHE A 134 1.56 1.61 3.79
N ARG A 135 2.00 2.49 2.89
CA ARG A 135 3.41 2.83 2.72
C ARG A 135 3.57 4.28 2.33
N LEU A 136 4.55 4.92 2.96
CA LEU A 136 5.10 6.21 2.53
C LEU A 136 6.32 5.94 1.65
N TYR A 137 6.40 6.63 0.52
CA TYR A 137 7.50 6.58 -0.42
C TYR A 137 8.05 7.97 -0.69
N ARG A 138 9.36 8.11 -0.93
CA ARG A 138 9.84 9.20 -1.80
C ARG A 138 9.21 9.04 -3.18
N LYS A 139 8.76 10.16 -3.76
CA LYS A 139 8.07 10.14 -5.06
C LYS A 139 8.93 9.51 -6.17
N SER A 140 10.21 9.86 -6.25
CA SER A 140 11.15 9.30 -7.24
C SER A 140 11.36 7.78 -7.07
N VAL A 141 11.37 7.30 -5.83
CA VAL A 141 11.54 5.89 -5.50
C VAL A 141 10.30 5.09 -5.90
N LEU A 142 9.10 5.63 -5.62
CA LEU A 142 7.85 5.03 -6.06
C LEU A 142 7.80 4.89 -7.59
N GLU A 143 8.22 5.93 -8.31
CA GLU A 143 8.25 5.94 -9.77
C GLU A 143 9.19 4.88 -10.34
N ASP A 144 10.43 4.82 -9.84
CA ASP A 144 11.41 3.81 -10.26
C ASP A 144 10.93 2.38 -10.01
N ILE A 145 10.40 2.10 -8.82
CA ILE A 145 9.92 0.75 -8.49
C ILE A 145 8.72 0.37 -9.35
N ILE A 146 7.72 1.24 -9.49
CA ILE A 146 6.54 0.92 -10.30
C ILE A 146 6.92 0.65 -11.76
N SER A 147 7.91 1.37 -12.30
CA SER A 147 8.34 1.20 -13.70
C SER A 147 8.86 -0.22 -14.03
N CYS A 148 9.30 -0.98 -13.03
CA CYS A 148 9.80 -2.34 -13.18
C CYS A 148 8.84 -3.43 -12.67
N CYS A 149 7.66 -3.05 -12.17
CA CYS A 149 6.64 -3.99 -11.72
C CYS A 149 5.78 -4.50 -12.89
N VAL A 150 5.58 -5.82 -12.96
CA VAL A 150 4.71 -6.46 -13.96
C VAL A 150 3.49 -7.15 -13.34
N SER A 151 3.54 -7.41 -12.04
CA SER A 151 2.51 -8.17 -11.34
C SER A 151 1.24 -7.35 -11.13
N LYS A 152 0.13 -8.07 -10.92
CA LYS A 152 -1.17 -7.50 -10.60
C LYS A 152 -1.68 -8.06 -9.27
N GLY A 153 -2.72 -7.45 -8.73
CA GLY A 153 -3.38 -7.94 -7.51
C GLY A 153 -2.45 -7.92 -6.29
N TYR A 154 -2.57 -8.94 -5.44
CA TYR A 154 -1.82 -9.01 -4.17
C TYR A 154 -0.30 -9.16 -4.39
N VAL A 155 0.11 -9.86 -5.44
CA VAL A 155 1.53 -10.06 -5.79
C VAL A 155 2.23 -8.73 -6.08
N PHE A 156 1.51 -7.74 -6.62
CA PHE A 156 2.05 -6.40 -6.87
C PHE A 156 2.61 -5.75 -5.60
N GLN A 157 1.92 -5.87 -4.46
CA GLN A 157 2.40 -5.25 -3.20
C GLN A 157 3.69 -5.89 -2.68
N MET A 158 3.84 -7.19 -2.91
CA MET A 158 5.06 -7.94 -2.59
C MET A 158 6.19 -7.59 -3.56
N GLU A 159 5.91 -7.54 -4.86
CA GLU A 159 6.89 -7.16 -5.88
C GLU A 159 7.46 -5.77 -5.60
N MET A 160 6.62 -4.79 -5.25
CA MET A 160 7.05 -3.43 -4.92
C MET A 160 8.16 -3.43 -3.84
N ILE A 161 7.96 -4.15 -2.73
CA ILE A 161 8.91 -4.11 -1.61
C ILE A 161 10.16 -4.95 -1.87
N VAL A 162 10.01 -6.06 -2.58
CA VAL A 162 11.13 -6.94 -2.96
C VAL A 162 12.05 -6.22 -3.94
N ARG A 163 11.48 -5.61 -4.98
CA ARG A 163 12.27 -4.82 -5.95
C ARG A 163 12.92 -3.61 -5.28
N ALA A 164 12.24 -2.96 -4.34
CA ALA A 164 12.83 -1.86 -3.58
C ALA A 164 14.08 -2.29 -2.80
N SER A 165 13.95 -3.40 -2.05
CA SER A 165 15.04 -3.99 -1.29
C SER A 165 16.22 -4.39 -2.19
N ARG A 166 15.93 -5.01 -3.33
CA ARG A 166 16.93 -5.47 -4.32
C ARG A 166 17.66 -4.33 -5.03
N LYS A 167 17.01 -3.19 -5.18
CA LYS A 167 17.62 -1.93 -5.66
C LYS A 167 18.42 -1.20 -4.58
N GLY A 168 18.43 -1.71 -3.33
CA GLY A 168 19.19 -1.14 -2.23
C GLY A 168 18.55 0.09 -1.57
N TYR A 169 17.25 0.33 -1.81
CA TYR A 169 16.55 1.43 -1.13
C TYR A 169 16.43 1.16 0.37
N HIS A 170 16.51 2.23 1.17
CA HIS A 170 16.39 2.13 2.62
C HIS A 170 14.92 2.05 3.03
N ILE A 171 14.54 0.92 3.64
CA ILE A 171 13.17 0.64 4.06
C ILE A 171 13.09 0.56 5.58
N GLU A 172 12.14 1.29 6.16
CA GLU A 172 11.85 1.28 7.60
C GLU A 172 10.43 0.82 7.88
N GLU A 173 10.22 0.31 9.09
CA GLU A 173 8.93 -0.25 9.52
C GLU A 173 8.30 0.57 10.65
N VAL A 174 6.99 0.81 10.55
CA VAL A 174 6.16 1.39 11.61
C VAL A 174 5.07 0.39 12.00
N PRO A 175 4.94 0.02 13.30
CA PRO A 175 3.87 -0.86 13.73
C PRO A 175 2.50 -0.22 13.52
N ILE A 176 1.60 -0.96 12.89
CA ILE A 176 0.19 -0.58 12.71
C ILE A 176 -0.74 -1.69 13.17
N THR A 177 -1.93 -1.31 13.64
CA THR A 177 -3.06 -2.23 13.78
C THR A 177 -3.94 -2.13 12.55
N PHE A 178 -4.04 -3.24 11.80
CA PHE A 178 -4.96 -3.39 10.71
C PHE A 178 -6.31 -3.88 11.25
N VAL A 179 -7.37 -3.14 10.98
CA VAL A 179 -8.73 -3.51 11.38
C VAL A 179 -9.43 -4.07 10.16
N ASP A 180 -10.13 -5.20 10.29
CA ASP A 180 -10.93 -5.69 9.18
C ASP A 180 -11.97 -4.63 8.79
N ARG A 181 -12.17 -4.45 7.49
CA ARG A 181 -13.08 -3.44 6.94
C ARG A 181 -14.45 -3.54 7.59
N VAL A 182 -15.06 -2.38 7.84
CA VAL A 182 -16.40 -2.27 8.40
C VAL A 182 -17.46 -2.83 7.42
N TYR A 183 -17.18 -2.80 6.11
CA TYR A 183 -18.09 -3.26 5.05
C TYR A 183 -17.38 -4.13 4.00
N GLY A 184 -17.92 -5.32 3.68
CA GLY A 184 -17.48 -6.21 2.57
C GLY A 184 -16.86 -7.55 3.00
N SER A 185 -17.02 -8.59 2.17
CA SER A 185 -16.57 -9.98 2.45
C SER A 185 -15.21 -10.33 1.85
N SER A 186 -14.30 -10.89 2.66
CA SER A 186 -12.93 -11.27 2.24
C SER A 186 -12.95 -12.29 1.11
N LYS A 187 -12.21 -12.02 0.02
CA LYS A 187 -12.15 -12.85 -1.20
C LYS A 187 -10.93 -13.77 -1.27
N LEU A 188 -10.24 -14.03 -0.15
CA LEU A 188 -9.11 -14.96 -0.09
C LEU A 188 -9.55 -16.40 -0.38
N GLY A 189 -9.60 -16.74 -1.66
CA GLY A 189 -9.85 -18.08 -2.19
C GLY A 189 -8.56 -18.80 -2.62
N GLY A 190 -8.67 -20.08 -2.98
CA GLY A 190 -7.52 -20.90 -3.39
C GLY A 190 -6.77 -20.38 -4.63
N SER A 191 -7.45 -19.67 -5.53
CA SER A 191 -6.82 -19.03 -6.69
C SER A 191 -5.80 -17.95 -6.30
N GLU A 192 -6.09 -17.17 -5.25
CA GLU A 192 -5.18 -16.12 -4.77
C GLU A 192 -3.90 -16.72 -4.17
N ILE A 193 -4.00 -17.90 -3.54
CA ILE A 193 -2.84 -18.65 -3.02
C ILE A 193 -1.92 -19.10 -4.18
N VAL A 194 -2.50 -19.65 -5.25
CA VAL A 194 -1.72 -20.10 -6.42
C VAL A 194 -1.03 -18.92 -7.11
N GLU A 195 -1.74 -17.80 -7.29
CA GLU A 195 -1.15 -16.57 -7.83
C GLU A 195 -0.01 -16.05 -6.94
N TYR A 196 -0.20 -16.09 -5.62
CA TYR A 196 0.84 -15.72 -4.66
C TYR A 196 2.10 -16.56 -4.80
N LEU A 197 1.96 -17.90 -4.85
CA LEU A 197 3.09 -18.81 -5.02
C LEU A 197 3.80 -18.62 -6.36
N LYS A 198 3.05 -18.43 -7.45
CA LYS A 198 3.64 -18.09 -8.77
C LYS A 198 4.42 -16.78 -8.70
N GLY A 199 3.87 -15.78 -8.00
CA GLY A 199 4.52 -14.50 -7.75
C GLY A 199 5.83 -14.65 -6.99
N LEU A 200 5.87 -15.49 -5.96
CA LEU A 200 7.11 -15.79 -5.22
C LEU A 200 8.18 -16.39 -6.11
N VAL A 201 7.84 -17.40 -6.91
CA VAL A 201 8.78 -18.06 -7.83
C VAL A 201 9.28 -17.07 -8.88
N TYR A 202 8.39 -16.27 -9.45
CA TYR A 202 8.74 -15.23 -10.40
C TYR A 202 9.73 -14.22 -9.82
N LEU A 203 9.47 -13.70 -8.62
CA LEU A 203 10.39 -12.75 -7.97
C LEU A 203 11.73 -13.40 -7.66
N LEU A 204 11.73 -14.61 -7.13
CA LEU A 204 12.97 -15.35 -6.86
C LEU A 204 13.85 -15.53 -8.12
N MET A 205 13.24 -15.67 -9.29
CA MET A 205 13.97 -15.83 -10.57
C MET A 205 14.37 -14.51 -11.22
N THR A 206 13.77 -13.39 -10.84
CA THR A 206 13.93 -12.09 -11.53
C THR A 206 14.53 -10.99 -10.67
N THR A 207 14.84 -11.28 -9.41
CA THR A 207 15.48 -10.36 -8.46
C THR A 207 16.61 -11.04 -7.71
#